data_AF-M1J7Q2-F1
#
_entry.id   AF-M1J7Q2-F1
#
_cell.length_a   1.000
_cell.length_b   1.000
_cell.length_c   1.000
_cell.angle_alpha   90.00
_cell.angle_beta   90.00
_cell.angle_gamma   90.00
#
_symmetry.space_group_name_H-M   'P 1'
#
loop_
_entity.id
_entity.type
_entity.pdbx_description
1 polymer ?
#
loop_
_entity_poly.entity_id
_entity_poly.type
_entity_poly.pdbx_seq_one_letter_code
_entity_poly.pdbx_strand_id
1 'polypeptide(L)'
;NTRVQIFKSKEVPVSLAYLQFFIYCAEDLHFGTHKSATPVLEVELIGDKLRTKPQNPSDNPIWNQILTFQIQLPCLSSYIKFRVMDCSKYKCQDGIGSASLCLSQISSTGEEIQGMYSGFLPCFGPSFLTLRGGKKPPFRTSEEGTCIMDAVQHGLAYRGRIFVEIVTKIKSQQDSVMKDLSQEVTQVEMQYYRQKYGLCVIFLSCTMMPKFKDLIQFEVSMGHYGNKTDPNYKPLVSTTQYSPVIYDGTTYHYVPWYNTKPVVAVTSNWEDVGFRMNCLNLLHITRDRLKTNLDILKSIRNPRDPALLQQWEKLLKELQEDCRRPLPCMTDQPRANSLDRNKWQLRSQLLQQLAQMAKEAKPVNMVGTAKEWLHRLNAVIPEPQESLPDVLIWLMSRQQRVAYARVPAHTVLFSPAGPLSSGKFCGKIQNILLQYPEGEGQDTFPASLRVCMWLGNVKY
;
A
#
# COMPACT_ATOMS: atom_id res chain seq x y z
N ASN A 1 14.98 -43.34 -34.14
CA ASN A 1 14.78 -41.92 -34.47
C ASN A 1 13.38 -41.45 -34.09
N THR A 2 13.23 -41.12 -32.82
CA THR A 2 12.01 -40.58 -32.22
C THR A 2 11.86 -39.11 -32.65
N ARG A 3 10.83 -38.80 -33.44
CA ARG A 3 10.47 -37.43 -33.83
C ARG A 3 9.95 -36.69 -32.59
N VAL A 4 10.72 -35.71 -32.13
CA VAL A 4 10.28 -34.74 -31.11
C VAL A 4 9.19 -33.87 -31.76
N GLN A 5 7.95 -34.04 -31.33
CA GLN A 5 6.87 -33.09 -31.61
C GLN A 5 7.12 -31.85 -30.73
N ILE A 6 7.62 -30.79 -31.35
CA ILE A 6 7.68 -29.47 -30.74
C ILE A 6 6.25 -28.94 -30.71
N PHE A 7 5.64 -28.94 -29.53
CA PHE A 7 4.39 -28.23 -29.30
C PHE A 7 4.65 -26.74 -29.48
N LYS A 8 4.21 -26.17 -30.60
CA LYS A 8 4.10 -24.71 -30.75
C LYS A 8 3.07 -24.22 -29.73
N SER A 9 3.54 -23.47 -28.75
CA SER A 9 2.69 -22.67 -27.87
C SER A 9 1.76 -21.81 -28.72
N LYS A 10 0.48 -21.70 -28.34
CA LYS A 10 -0.45 -20.73 -28.95
C LYS A 10 0.20 -19.35 -28.85
N GLU A 11 0.53 -18.76 -30.00
CA GLU A 11 1.15 -17.43 -30.08
C GLU A 11 0.24 -16.42 -29.36
N VAL A 12 0.69 -15.96 -28.19
CA VAL A 12 0.12 -14.76 -27.57
C VAL A 12 0.46 -13.62 -28.52
N PRO A 13 -0.52 -12.85 -29.03
CA PRO A 13 -0.24 -11.78 -29.99
C PRO A 13 0.68 -10.76 -29.34
N VAL A 14 1.95 -10.76 -29.76
CA VAL A 14 2.96 -9.81 -29.29
C VAL A 14 2.67 -8.48 -29.95
N SER A 15 1.92 -7.63 -29.27
CA SER A 15 1.66 -6.27 -29.73
C SER A 15 2.74 -5.33 -29.18
N LEU A 16 3.27 -4.49 -30.06
CA LEU A 16 4.16 -3.41 -29.66
C LEU A 16 3.32 -2.33 -28.97
N ALA A 17 3.69 -1.96 -27.76
CA ALA A 17 3.02 -0.92 -27.01
C ALA A 17 4.03 0.10 -26.47
N TYR A 18 3.56 1.33 -26.31
CA TYR A 18 4.33 2.42 -25.72
C TYR A 18 3.75 2.74 -24.36
N LEU A 19 4.57 2.61 -23.33
CA LEU A 19 4.21 2.98 -21.97
C LEU A 19 4.73 4.39 -21.71
N GLN A 20 3.82 5.35 -21.61
CA GLN A 20 4.13 6.75 -21.37
C GLN A 20 3.99 7.07 -19.88
N PHE A 21 5.07 7.59 -19.31
CA PHE A 21 5.18 8.02 -17.92
C PHE A 21 5.14 9.53 -17.86
N PHE A 22 4.01 10.07 -17.44
CA PHE A 22 3.81 11.49 -17.18
C PHE A 22 4.31 11.78 -15.77
N ILE A 23 5.43 12.49 -15.68
CA ILE A 23 6.10 12.82 -14.43
C ILE A 23 5.88 14.31 -14.18
N TYR A 24 5.03 14.60 -13.20
CA TYR A 24 4.62 15.96 -12.89
C TYR A 24 5.59 16.60 -11.89
N CYS A 25 5.55 16.18 -10.63
CA CYS A 25 6.38 16.72 -9.55
C CYS A 25 6.73 15.66 -8.50
N ALA A 26 7.65 16.01 -7.60
CA ALA A 26 7.78 15.37 -6.30
C ALA A 26 7.42 16.36 -5.20
N GLU A 27 7.07 15.81 -4.04
CA GLU A 27 6.77 16.56 -2.84
C GLU A 27 7.50 15.95 -1.64
N ASP A 28 7.74 16.80 -0.65
CA ASP A 28 8.30 16.41 0.65
C ASP A 28 9.64 15.64 0.51
N LEU A 29 10.47 15.97 -0.50
CA LEU A 29 11.75 15.30 -0.68
C LEU A 29 12.69 15.65 0.47
N HIS A 30 13.27 14.63 1.11
CA HIS A 30 14.20 14.82 2.21
C HIS A 30 15.65 14.66 1.73
N PHE A 31 16.35 15.78 1.57
CA PHE A 31 17.75 15.84 1.09
C PHE A 31 18.81 15.68 2.20
N GLY A 32 18.41 15.47 3.45
CA GLY A 32 19.36 15.42 4.58
C GLY A 32 20.13 16.74 4.72
N THR A 33 21.45 16.67 4.97
CA THR A 33 22.32 17.85 5.15
C THR A 33 22.78 18.50 3.84
N HIS A 34 22.41 17.96 2.67
CA HIS A 34 22.88 18.42 1.36
C HIS A 34 22.00 19.55 0.81
N LYS A 35 22.35 20.80 1.14
CA LYS A 35 21.67 22.03 0.67
C LYS A 35 21.82 22.33 -0.84
N SER A 36 22.48 21.47 -1.61
CA SER A 36 22.77 21.69 -3.05
C SER A 36 22.44 20.46 -3.90
N ALA A 37 21.35 19.76 -3.56
CA ALA A 37 20.92 18.58 -4.28
C ALA A 37 20.19 18.95 -5.58
N THR A 38 20.51 18.28 -6.68
CA THR A 38 19.79 18.44 -7.96
C THR A 38 18.97 17.18 -8.23
N PRO A 39 17.67 17.17 -7.89
CA PRO A 39 16.86 15.96 -7.96
C PRO A 39 16.57 15.55 -9.41
N VAL A 40 16.83 14.28 -9.70
CA VAL A 40 16.48 13.61 -10.96
C VAL A 40 15.65 12.37 -10.65
N LEU A 41 14.54 12.19 -11.36
CA LEU A 41 13.75 10.96 -11.29
C LEU A 41 14.23 9.99 -12.37
N GLU A 42 14.63 8.80 -11.95
CA GLU A 42 14.93 7.66 -12.81
C GLU A 42 13.80 6.64 -12.74
N VAL A 43 13.32 6.23 -13.91
CA VAL A 43 12.37 5.13 -14.10
C VAL A 43 13.12 3.97 -14.71
N GLU A 44 12.99 2.79 -14.12
CA GLU A 44 13.59 1.55 -14.58
C GLU A 44 12.51 0.51 -14.91
N LEU A 45 12.56 -0.02 -16.12
CA LEU A 45 11.63 -1.04 -16.64
C LEU A 45 12.38 -1.98 -17.59
N ILE A 46 12.29 -3.30 -17.35
CA ILE A 46 12.98 -4.33 -18.17
C ILE A 46 14.52 -4.10 -18.23
N GLY A 47 15.09 -3.47 -17.19
CA GLY A 47 16.51 -3.12 -17.14
C GLY A 47 16.88 -1.81 -17.86
N ASP A 48 15.99 -1.28 -18.71
CA ASP A 48 16.16 0.03 -19.33
C ASP A 48 15.87 1.14 -18.32
N LYS A 49 16.69 2.20 -18.36
CA LYS A 49 16.62 3.32 -17.42
C LYS A 49 16.47 4.63 -18.17
N LEU A 50 15.37 5.33 -17.92
CA LEU A 50 15.13 6.69 -18.42
C LEU A 50 15.13 7.67 -17.25
N ARG A 51 15.63 8.89 -17.50
CA ARG A 51 15.81 9.93 -16.48
C ARG A 51 15.17 11.23 -16.92
N THR A 52 14.61 11.96 -15.97
CA THR A 52 14.17 13.34 -16.19
C THR A 52 15.36 14.31 -16.24
N LYS A 53 15.12 15.51 -16.76
CA LYS A 53 16.10 16.61 -16.66
C LYS A 53 16.33 17.01 -15.19
N PRO A 54 17.58 17.35 -14.81
CA PRO A 54 17.88 17.84 -13.47
C PRO A 54 17.12 19.14 -13.19
N GLN A 55 16.61 19.26 -11.97
CA GLN A 55 15.93 20.46 -11.49
C GLN A 55 16.76 21.18 -10.44
N ASN A 56 16.40 22.45 -10.20
CA ASN A 56 16.98 23.25 -9.12
C ASN A 56 16.70 22.60 -7.75
N PRO A 57 17.58 22.81 -6.75
CA PRO A 57 17.38 22.30 -5.40
C PRO A 57 16.07 22.81 -4.80
N SER A 58 15.12 21.90 -4.57
CA SER A 58 13.82 22.16 -3.97
C SER A 58 13.26 20.87 -3.37
N ASP A 59 12.63 20.96 -2.20
CA ASP A 59 11.87 19.87 -1.55
C ASP A 59 10.66 19.43 -2.40
N ASN A 60 10.22 20.29 -3.32
CA ASN A 60 9.10 20.06 -4.22
C ASN A 60 9.50 20.38 -5.68
N PRO A 61 10.34 19.56 -6.33
CA PRO A 61 10.75 19.81 -7.71
C PRO A 61 9.63 19.47 -8.68
N ILE A 62 9.49 20.28 -9.73
CA ILE A 62 8.51 20.09 -10.80
C ILE A 62 9.28 19.71 -12.08
N TRP A 63 8.97 18.55 -12.66
CA TRP A 63 9.61 18.06 -13.88
C TRP A 63 8.76 18.25 -15.13
N ASN A 64 7.45 18.00 -15.03
CA ASN A 64 6.48 18.07 -16.15
C ASN A 64 7.01 17.44 -17.45
N GLN A 65 7.49 16.20 -17.36
CA GLN A 65 8.14 15.48 -18.47
C GLN A 65 7.47 14.15 -18.73
N ILE A 66 7.47 13.73 -20.00
CA ILE A 66 7.04 12.40 -20.41
C ILE A 66 8.27 11.54 -20.70
N LEU A 67 8.39 10.40 -20.04
CA LEU A 67 9.32 9.33 -20.43
C LEU A 67 8.54 8.23 -21.13
N THR A 68 9.03 7.72 -22.27
CA THR A 68 8.33 6.69 -23.03
C THR A 68 9.19 5.44 -23.15
N PHE A 69 8.66 4.30 -22.72
CA PHE A 69 9.26 2.99 -22.92
C PHE A 69 8.53 2.25 -24.03
N GLN A 70 9.29 1.58 -24.88
CA GLN A 70 8.74 0.64 -25.86
C GLN A 70 8.74 -0.75 -25.23
N ILE A 71 7.56 -1.35 -25.13
CA ILE A 71 7.39 -2.68 -24.52
C ILE A 71 6.67 -3.62 -25.48
N GLN A 72 6.90 -4.91 -25.29
CA GLN A 72 6.10 -5.97 -25.88
C GLN A 72 5.08 -6.44 -24.84
N LEU A 73 3.82 -6.59 -25.25
CA LEU A 73 2.77 -7.14 -24.39
C LEU A 73 2.62 -8.66 -24.65
N PRO A 74 2.52 -9.50 -23.61
CA PRO A 74 2.60 -9.17 -22.19
C PRO A 74 4.02 -8.80 -21.75
N CYS A 75 4.14 -7.82 -20.84
CA CYS A 75 5.43 -7.33 -20.36
C CYS A 75 6.14 -8.41 -19.53
N LEU A 76 7.42 -8.66 -19.81
CA LEU A 76 8.24 -9.63 -19.07
C LEU A 76 8.65 -9.14 -17.67
N SER A 77 8.67 -7.82 -17.44
CA SER A 77 8.92 -7.27 -16.12
C SER A 77 7.68 -7.39 -15.25
N SER A 78 7.86 -7.79 -13.99
CA SER A 78 6.78 -7.74 -13.00
C SER A 78 6.64 -6.36 -12.35
N TYR A 79 7.69 -5.53 -12.39
CA TYR A 79 7.75 -4.27 -11.65
C TYR A 79 8.26 -3.11 -12.51
N ILE A 80 7.79 -1.92 -12.18
CA ILE A 80 8.36 -0.63 -12.59
C ILE A 80 9.00 -0.02 -11.35
N LYS A 81 10.26 0.41 -11.46
CA LYS A 81 11.00 0.97 -10.33
C LYS A 81 11.26 2.45 -10.54
N PHE A 82 10.94 3.25 -9.52
CA PHE A 82 11.16 4.68 -9.48
C PHE A 82 12.27 4.99 -8.47
N ARG A 83 13.23 5.83 -8.85
CA ARG A 83 14.33 6.27 -7.98
C ARG A 83 14.55 7.76 -8.14
N VAL A 84 14.46 8.50 -7.06
CA VAL A 84 14.91 9.89 -7.03
C VAL A 84 16.37 9.90 -6.59
N MET A 85 17.23 10.50 -7.41
CA MET A 85 18.67 10.58 -7.18
C MET A 85 19.09 12.03 -7.05
N ASP A 86 20.10 12.28 -6.20
CA ASP A 86 20.84 13.52 -6.23
C ASP A 86 21.96 13.43 -7.29
N CYS A 87 21.94 14.34 -8.26
CA CYS A 87 22.97 14.46 -9.29
C CYS A 87 23.90 15.67 -9.06
N SER A 88 24.13 16.07 -7.81
CA SER A 88 25.08 17.13 -7.48
C SER A 88 26.49 16.80 -8.00
N LYS A 89 27.12 17.75 -8.71
CA LYS A 89 28.50 17.64 -9.27
C LYS A 89 28.72 16.50 -10.28
N TYR A 90 27.74 16.20 -11.14
CA TYR A 90 27.87 15.25 -12.28
C TYR A 90 28.04 13.76 -11.92
N LYS A 91 27.97 13.39 -10.63
CA LYS A 91 27.94 11.98 -10.18
C LYS A 91 26.59 11.68 -9.54
N CYS A 92 25.68 11.09 -10.30
CA CYS A 92 24.41 10.57 -9.77
C CYS A 92 24.67 9.25 -9.01
N GLN A 93 25.04 9.32 -7.73
CA GLN A 93 25.35 8.12 -6.93
C GLN A 93 24.40 7.91 -5.75
N ASP A 94 23.91 8.98 -5.13
CA ASP A 94 23.08 8.86 -3.92
C ASP A 94 21.58 8.88 -4.25
N GLY A 95 20.92 7.74 -4.02
CA GLY A 95 19.47 7.61 -4.11
C GLY A 95 18.78 8.21 -2.89
N ILE A 96 18.01 9.27 -3.09
CA ILE A 96 17.23 9.96 -2.06
C ILE A 96 16.10 9.04 -1.57
N GLY A 97 15.39 8.43 -2.52
CA GLY A 97 14.26 7.55 -2.24
C GLY A 97 13.87 6.72 -3.45
N SER A 98 13.14 5.65 -3.21
CA SER A 98 12.70 4.71 -4.23
C SER A 98 11.30 4.18 -3.96
N ALA A 99 10.59 3.84 -5.02
CA ALA A 99 9.29 3.17 -5.00
C ALA A 99 9.24 2.12 -6.11
N SER A 100 8.40 1.11 -5.97
CA SER A 100 8.10 0.16 -7.04
C SER A 100 6.60 0.06 -7.25
N LEU A 101 6.21 -0.22 -8.48
CA LEU A 101 4.82 -0.45 -8.87
C LEU A 101 4.74 -1.81 -9.58
N CYS A 102 3.85 -2.68 -9.12
CA CYS A 102 3.67 -3.99 -9.73
C CYS A 102 2.75 -3.89 -10.94
N LEU A 103 3.19 -4.42 -12.09
CA LEU A 103 2.45 -4.33 -13.35
C LEU A 103 1.10 -5.07 -13.28
N SER A 104 1.01 -6.17 -12.53
CA SER A 104 -0.24 -6.91 -12.32
C SER A 104 -1.26 -6.17 -11.46
N GLN A 105 -0.87 -5.11 -10.76
CA GLN A 105 -1.81 -4.29 -9.96
C GLN A 105 -2.42 -3.14 -10.78
N ILE A 106 -1.83 -2.83 -11.93
CA ILE A 106 -2.21 -1.71 -12.80
C ILE A 106 -2.70 -2.16 -14.17
N SER A 107 -2.81 -3.48 -14.39
CA SER A 107 -3.35 -4.11 -15.60
C SER A 107 -4.13 -5.36 -15.22
N SER A 108 -4.98 -5.83 -16.12
CA SER A 108 -5.66 -7.13 -15.99
C SER A 108 -5.77 -7.76 -17.37
N THR A 109 -5.50 -9.07 -17.45
CA THR A 109 -5.75 -9.88 -18.66
C THR A 109 -7.19 -10.39 -18.72
N GLY A 110 -7.97 -10.14 -17.67
CA GLY A 110 -9.34 -10.60 -17.51
C GLY A 110 -9.49 -12.05 -17.04
N GLU A 111 -8.38 -12.74 -16.74
CA GLU A 111 -8.39 -14.13 -16.26
C GLU A 111 -9.12 -14.31 -14.92
N GLU A 112 -9.29 -13.23 -14.14
CA GLU A 112 -9.99 -13.29 -12.86
C GLU A 112 -11.52 -13.47 -13.03
N ILE A 113 -12.07 -13.10 -14.19
CA ILE A 113 -13.49 -13.18 -14.51
C ILE A 113 -13.69 -14.26 -15.58
N GLN A 114 -14.70 -15.12 -15.42
CA GLN A 114 -15.08 -16.03 -16.52
C GLN A 114 -16.04 -15.29 -17.45
N GLY A 115 -15.69 -15.19 -18.74
CA GLY A 115 -16.56 -14.59 -19.76
C GLY A 115 -15.82 -13.68 -20.72
N MET A 116 -16.55 -12.70 -21.29
CA MET A 116 -16.05 -11.78 -22.32
C MET A 116 -15.39 -10.51 -21.77
N TYR A 117 -14.87 -10.52 -20.53
CA TYR A 117 -14.13 -9.36 -20.02
C TYR A 117 -12.74 -9.33 -20.65
N SER A 118 -12.45 -8.28 -21.43
CA SER A 118 -11.22 -8.16 -22.21
C SER A 118 -10.00 -7.70 -21.41
N GLY A 119 -10.14 -7.47 -20.10
CA GLY A 119 -9.10 -6.87 -19.29
C GLY A 119 -8.86 -5.39 -19.62
N PHE A 120 -7.77 -4.84 -19.09
CA PHE A 120 -7.30 -3.50 -19.39
C PHE A 120 -5.77 -3.42 -19.36
N LEU A 121 -5.23 -2.55 -20.22
CA LEU A 121 -3.80 -2.32 -20.34
C LEU A 121 -3.23 -1.58 -19.12
N PRO A 122 -1.91 -1.66 -18.87
CA PRO A 122 -1.26 -0.93 -17.78
C PRO A 122 -1.63 0.56 -17.77
N CYS A 123 -2.26 1.00 -16.69
CA CYS A 123 -2.58 2.41 -16.47
C CYS A 123 -2.48 2.75 -14.99
N PHE A 124 -2.00 3.93 -14.65
CA PHE A 124 -1.86 4.37 -13.27
C PHE A 124 -2.06 5.87 -13.17
N GLY A 125 -2.65 6.32 -12.08
CA GLY A 125 -2.72 7.73 -11.78
C GLY A 125 -3.58 8.50 -12.78
N PRO A 126 -3.45 9.83 -12.80
CA PRO A 126 -2.60 10.66 -11.92
C PRO A 126 -2.82 10.39 -10.41
N SER A 127 -1.73 10.06 -9.69
CA SER A 127 -1.73 9.75 -8.25
C SER A 127 -0.32 9.82 -7.66
N PHE A 128 -0.22 10.02 -6.34
CA PHE A 128 1.07 9.97 -5.63
C PHE A 128 1.54 8.54 -5.39
N LEU A 129 2.84 8.33 -5.55
CA LEU A 129 3.58 7.16 -5.07
C LEU A 129 4.54 7.58 -3.96
N THR A 130 4.52 6.84 -2.85
CA THR A 130 5.38 7.14 -1.70
C THR A 130 6.80 6.63 -1.91
N LEU A 131 7.78 7.53 -1.84
CA LEU A 131 9.20 7.21 -1.90
C LEU A 131 9.72 6.83 -0.51
N ARG A 132 10.45 5.73 -0.46
CA ARG A 132 11.10 5.25 0.76
C ARG A 132 12.60 5.10 0.57
N GLY A 133 13.32 5.22 1.67
CA GLY A 133 14.76 5.02 1.72
C GLY A 133 15.25 4.64 3.11
N GLY A 134 16.57 4.68 3.28
CA GLY A 134 17.22 4.31 4.54
C GLY A 134 17.63 2.84 4.61
N LYS A 135 18.08 2.42 5.81
CA LYS A 135 18.53 1.04 6.06
C LYS A 135 17.39 0.06 5.80
N LYS A 136 17.71 -1.04 5.11
CA LYS A 136 16.74 -2.08 4.75
C LYS A 136 16.66 -3.11 5.88
N PRO A 137 15.45 -3.46 6.37
CA PRO A 137 15.33 -4.57 7.30
C PRO A 137 15.64 -5.89 6.56
N PRO A 138 16.32 -6.87 7.18
CA PRO A 138 16.48 -8.19 6.59
C PRO A 138 15.13 -8.90 6.45
N PHE A 139 15.06 -9.76 5.43
CA PHE A 139 13.87 -10.50 5.00
C PHE A 139 13.25 -11.31 6.14
N ARG A 140 11.95 -11.13 6.40
CA ARG A 140 11.11 -12.10 7.13
C ARG A 140 10.14 -12.71 6.13
N THR A 141 10.20 -14.03 5.96
CA THR A 141 9.16 -14.79 5.27
C THR A 141 7.90 -14.71 6.11
N SER A 142 6.95 -13.86 5.72
CA SER A 142 5.59 -13.86 6.26
C SER A 142 4.65 -14.42 5.19
N GLU A 143 3.65 -15.15 5.66
CA GLU A 143 2.67 -15.91 4.90
C GLU A 143 2.08 -15.15 3.70
N GLU A 144 1.80 -15.96 2.67
CA GLU A 144 1.33 -15.62 1.34
C GLU A 144 0.25 -14.54 1.28
N GLY A 145 0.44 -13.61 0.34
CA GLY A 145 -0.64 -12.80 -0.23
C GLY A 145 -0.80 -11.41 0.37
N THR A 146 0.22 -10.55 0.21
CA THR A 146 0.06 -9.11 -0.04
C THR A 146 1.43 -8.52 -0.35
N CYS A 147 1.49 -7.45 -1.15
CA CYS A 147 2.70 -6.70 -1.50
C CYS A 147 3.37 -6.00 -0.30
N ILE A 148 3.76 -6.78 0.72
CA ILE A 148 4.60 -6.33 1.84
C ILE A 148 6.09 -6.26 1.41
N MET A 149 6.38 -6.56 0.13
CA MET A 149 7.70 -6.36 -0.49
C MET A 149 8.19 -4.90 -0.46
N ASP A 150 7.29 -3.90 -0.35
CA ASP A 150 7.67 -2.48 -0.39
C ASP A 150 8.58 -2.04 0.77
N ALA A 151 8.35 -2.55 1.99
CA ALA A 151 9.24 -2.23 3.13
C ALA A 151 10.60 -2.94 3.02
N VAL A 152 10.58 -4.18 2.51
CA VAL A 152 11.76 -5.03 2.38
C VAL A 152 12.68 -4.53 1.26
N GLN A 153 12.12 -3.91 0.21
CA GLN A 153 12.87 -3.48 -0.96
C GLN A 153 13.38 -2.03 -0.88
N HIS A 154 12.62 -1.10 -0.27
CA HIS A 154 12.87 0.35 -0.36
C HIS A 154 13.30 1.04 0.94
N GLY A 155 13.30 0.36 2.09
CA GLY A 155 13.68 0.93 3.38
C GLY A 155 12.51 1.52 4.17
N LEU A 156 12.76 1.88 5.44
CA LEU A 156 11.72 2.24 6.41
C LEU A 156 11.40 3.73 6.46
N ALA A 157 12.35 4.60 6.07
CA ALA A 157 12.18 6.03 6.19
C ALA A 157 11.38 6.58 5.00
N TYR A 158 10.38 7.41 5.29
CA TYR A 158 9.71 8.22 4.27
C TYR A 158 10.70 9.25 3.71
N ARG A 159 10.79 9.35 2.39
CA ARG A 159 11.73 10.23 1.68
C ARG A 159 11.05 11.23 0.75
N GLY A 160 9.72 11.27 0.78
CA GLY A 160 8.86 12.11 -0.07
C GLY A 160 7.90 11.27 -0.91
N ARG A 161 7.26 11.90 -1.89
CA ARG A 161 6.35 11.24 -2.84
C ARG A 161 6.53 11.83 -4.23
N ILE A 162 6.19 11.05 -5.25
CA ILE A 162 6.18 11.50 -6.65
C ILE A 162 4.76 11.42 -7.19
N PHE A 163 4.36 12.44 -7.94
CA PHE A 163 3.07 12.48 -8.61
C PHE A 163 3.26 12.09 -10.07
N VAL A 164 2.68 10.94 -10.44
CA VAL A 164 2.89 10.31 -11.75
C VAL A 164 1.61 9.77 -12.33
N GLU A 165 1.57 9.71 -13.66
CA GLU A 165 0.56 9.01 -14.44
C GLU A 165 1.23 8.11 -15.46
N ILE A 166 0.62 6.94 -15.69
CA ILE A 166 1.09 5.93 -16.64
C ILE A 166 -0.05 5.65 -17.61
N VAL A 167 0.21 5.81 -18.90
CA VAL A 167 -0.74 5.54 -19.96
C VAL A 167 -0.10 4.61 -20.99
N THR A 168 -0.77 3.49 -21.28
CA THR A 168 -0.38 2.61 -22.39
C THR A 168 -1.03 3.07 -23.68
N LYS A 169 -0.23 3.23 -24.75
CA LYS A 169 -0.71 3.49 -26.12
C LYS A 169 -0.23 2.38 -27.05
N ILE A 170 -1.17 1.77 -27.76
CA ILE A 170 -0.88 0.86 -28.87
C ILE A 170 -0.83 1.73 -30.14
N LYS A 171 0.36 2.00 -30.66
CA LYS A 171 0.57 2.78 -31.90
C LYS A 171 1.47 2.01 -32.87
N SER A 172 1.27 2.22 -34.17
CA SER A 172 2.13 1.71 -35.25
C SER A 172 3.36 2.59 -35.54
N GLN A 173 3.46 3.81 -35.00
CA GLN A 173 4.58 4.75 -35.21
C GLN A 173 4.97 5.55 -33.95
N GLN A 174 6.27 5.87 -33.82
CA GLN A 174 6.87 6.67 -32.75
C GLN A 174 6.54 8.17 -32.91
N ASP A 175 6.16 8.82 -31.80
CA ASP A 175 6.36 10.25 -31.63
C ASP A 175 7.58 10.44 -30.72
N SER A 176 8.77 10.59 -31.30
CA SER A 176 10.04 10.79 -30.57
C SER A 176 10.26 12.26 -30.19
N VAL A 177 9.28 12.90 -29.56
CA VAL A 177 9.42 14.28 -29.08
C VAL A 177 8.96 14.37 -27.64
N MET A 178 9.87 14.77 -26.75
CA MET A 178 9.52 15.28 -25.41
C MET A 178 8.50 16.40 -25.57
N LYS A 179 7.23 16.13 -25.27
CA LYS A 179 6.21 17.18 -25.14
C LYS A 179 6.26 17.73 -23.72
N ASP A 180 6.33 19.05 -23.61
CA ASP A 180 6.12 19.77 -22.36
C ASP A 180 4.63 19.69 -21.97
N LEU A 181 4.36 19.34 -20.71
CA LEU A 181 3.02 19.03 -20.19
C LEU A 181 2.24 20.25 -19.68
N SER A 182 2.77 21.47 -19.88
CA SER A 182 2.25 22.70 -19.28
C SER A 182 0.74 22.96 -19.46
N GLN A 183 0.11 22.47 -20.55
CA GLN A 183 -1.34 22.62 -20.78
C GLN A 183 -2.21 21.49 -20.17
N GLU A 184 -1.66 20.29 -19.97
CA GLU A 184 -2.37 19.15 -19.33
C GLU A 184 -2.34 19.28 -17.79
N VAL A 185 -1.32 19.95 -17.24
CA VAL A 185 -1.13 20.19 -15.79
C VAL A 185 -2.34 20.88 -15.14
N THR A 186 -2.97 21.87 -15.81
CA THR A 186 -4.11 22.62 -15.24
C THR A 186 -5.37 21.77 -15.06
N GLN A 187 -5.54 20.68 -15.83
CA GLN A 187 -6.67 19.75 -15.64
C GLN A 187 -6.41 18.77 -14.47
N VAL A 188 -5.15 18.48 -14.18
CA VAL A 188 -4.72 17.55 -13.12
C VAL A 188 -4.68 18.21 -11.74
N GLU A 189 -4.62 19.54 -11.67
CA GLU A 189 -4.70 20.34 -10.43
C GLU A 189 -5.95 20.03 -9.58
N MET A 190 -7.07 19.59 -10.17
CA MET A 190 -8.28 19.21 -9.42
C MET A 190 -8.09 17.98 -8.52
N GLN A 191 -7.08 17.14 -8.79
CA GLN A 191 -6.75 15.99 -7.96
C GLN A 191 -5.76 16.31 -6.84
N TYR A 192 -5.18 17.53 -6.84
CA TYR A 192 -4.30 18.02 -5.78
C TYR A 192 -5.05 18.55 -4.55
N TYR A 193 -6.38 18.47 -4.51
CA TYR A 193 -7.14 18.99 -3.37
C TYR A 193 -6.79 18.23 -2.08
N ARG A 194 -6.07 18.90 -1.19
CA ARG A 194 -5.68 18.36 0.11
C ARG A 194 -6.73 18.64 1.15
N GLN A 195 -7.01 17.62 1.96
CA GLN A 195 -7.82 17.69 3.16
C GLN A 195 -6.93 17.57 4.38
N LYS A 196 -7.37 18.20 5.47
CA LYS A 196 -6.70 18.08 6.76
C LYS A 196 -7.13 16.79 7.43
N TYR A 197 -6.18 15.92 7.73
CA TYR A 197 -6.36 14.69 8.47
C TYR A 197 -5.82 14.81 9.90
N GLY A 198 -6.54 14.25 10.85
CA GLY A 198 -6.14 14.07 12.23
C GLY A 198 -5.87 12.59 12.51
N LEU A 199 -4.65 12.27 12.94
CA LEU A 199 -4.26 10.98 13.48
C LEU A 199 -4.23 11.08 15.00
N CYS A 200 -4.98 10.22 15.67
CA CYS A 200 -4.96 10.04 17.12
C CYS A 200 -4.46 8.63 17.46
N VAL A 201 -3.48 8.54 18.35
CA VAL A 201 -2.92 7.28 18.86
C VAL A 201 -2.97 7.29 20.38
N ILE A 202 -3.74 6.36 20.94
CA ILE A 202 -3.89 6.17 22.38
C ILE A 202 -3.07 4.95 22.79
N PHE A 203 -2.10 5.17 23.68
CA PHE A 203 -1.20 4.14 24.20
C PHE A 203 -1.79 3.51 25.47
N LEU A 204 -2.16 2.23 25.41
CA LEU A 204 -2.84 1.54 26.51
C LEU A 204 -1.86 0.82 27.43
N SER A 205 -0.94 0.06 26.84
CA SER A 205 0.11 -0.66 27.57
C SER A 205 1.27 -1.01 26.64
N CYS A 206 2.47 -1.11 27.20
CA CYS A 206 3.64 -1.62 26.49
C CYS A 206 4.35 -2.64 27.39
N THR A 207 4.48 -3.87 26.90
CA THR A 207 5.03 -5.03 27.62
C THR A 207 6.08 -5.76 26.79
N MET A 208 6.64 -6.86 27.30
CA MET A 208 7.67 -7.67 26.63
C MET A 208 8.94 -6.88 26.26
N MET A 209 9.28 -5.86 27.05
CA MET A 209 10.45 -5.03 26.77
C MET A 209 11.73 -5.64 27.35
N PRO A 210 12.89 -5.47 26.67
CA PRO A 210 14.19 -5.75 27.27
C PRO A 210 14.52 -4.73 28.36
N LYS A 211 15.60 -5.00 29.10
CA LYS A 211 16.10 -4.10 30.14
C LYS A 211 16.67 -2.82 29.53
N PHE A 212 15.86 -1.76 29.47
CA PHE A 212 16.34 -0.41 29.15
C PHE A 212 16.85 0.28 30.40
N LYS A 213 18.07 0.84 30.34
CA LYS A 213 18.64 1.66 31.42
C LYS A 213 18.15 3.11 31.39
N ASP A 214 17.78 3.59 30.20
CA ASP A 214 17.40 4.96 29.94
C ASP A 214 15.88 5.11 29.86
N LEU A 215 15.40 6.35 30.01
CA LEU A 215 14.00 6.66 29.78
C LEU A 215 13.64 6.47 28.30
N ILE A 216 12.49 5.85 28.06
CA ILE A 216 11.97 5.63 26.72
C ILE A 216 10.89 6.63 26.37
N GLN A 217 10.68 6.85 25.08
CA GLN A 217 9.61 7.68 24.54
C GLN A 217 9.09 7.04 23.26
N PHE A 218 7.79 7.17 22.97
CA PHE A 218 7.24 6.79 21.67
C PHE A 218 7.06 8.03 20.81
N GLU A 219 7.43 7.94 19.53
CA GLU A 219 7.22 8.96 18.50
C GLU A 219 6.29 8.41 17.43
N VAL A 220 5.25 9.16 17.06
CA VAL A 220 4.30 8.81 16.00
C VAL A 220 4.49 9.78 14.84
N SER A 221 4.67 9.26 13.64
CA SER A 221 4.83 10.06 12.42
C SER A 221 3.99 9.49 11.28
N MET A 222 3.60 10.38 10.36
CA MET A 222 2.94 10.02 9.10
C MET A 222 3.50 10.91 8.00
N GLY A 223 4.26 10.33 7.07
CA GLY A 223 5.16 11.12 6.20
C GLY A 223 6.21 11.84 7.05
N HIS A 224 6.43 13.13 6.79
CA HIS A 224 7.27 13.98 7.66
C HIS A 224 6.50 14.61 8.84
N TYR A 225 5.17 14.56 8.84
CA TYR A 225 4.38 15.10 9.94
C TYR A 225 4.62 14.31 11.23
N GLY A 226 5.03 15.01 12.27
CA GLY A 226 5.37 14.42 13.58
C GLY A 226 6.80 13.89 13.69
N ASN A 227 7.60 13.96 12.62
CA ASN A 227 9.01 13.59 12.66
C ASN A 227 9.84 14.68 13.38
N LYS A 228 10.41 14.37 14.55
CA LYS A 228 11.21 15.34 15.33
C LYS A 228 12.57 15.66 14.72
N THR A 229 13.06 14.83 13.81
CA THR A 229 14.36 15.05 13.19
C THR A 229 14.31 15.99 11.99
N ASP A 230 13.11 16.31 11.49
CA ASP A 230 12.95 17.15 10.32
C ASP A 230 12.66 18.61 10.74
N PRO A 231 13.57 19.56 10.49
CA PRO A 231 13.39 20.96 10.89
C PRO A 231 12.35 21.70 10.04
N ASN A 232 11.96 21.16 8.87
CA ASN A 232 11.02 21.83 7.97
C ASN A 232 9.56 21.70 8.43
N TYR A 233 9.27 20.77 9.35
CA TYR A 233 7.93 20.56 9.90
C TYR A 233 7.88 21.00 11.37
N LYS A 234 6.82 21.73 11.75
CA LYS A 234 6.63 22.14 13.14
C LYS A 234 6.56 20.90 14.04
N PRO A 235 7.22 20.92 15.21
CA PRO A 235 7.10 19.83 16.18
C PRO A 235 5.68 19.84 16.74
N LEU A 236 4.79 19.07 16.12
CA LEU A 236 3.49 18.71 16.66
C LEU A 236 3.70 17.83 17.90
N VAL A 237 2.69 17.69 18.76
CA VAL A 237 2.72 16.76 19.91
C VAL A 237 2.67 15.32 19.37
N SER A 238 3.80 14.86 18.83
CA SER A 238 3.98 13.57 18.17
C SER A 238 4.64 12.54 19.08
N THR A 239 4.94 12.90 20.33
CA THR A 239 5.64 12.02 21.27
C THR A 239 4.92 11.88 22.60
N THR A 240 5.03 10.68 23.19
CA THR A 240 4.64 10.44 24.58
C THR A 240 5.62 11.09 25.56
N GLN A 241 5.25 11.17 26.83
CA GLN A 241 6.19 11.56 27.89
C GLN A 241 7.29 10.49 28.06
N TYR A 242 8.47 10.92 28.53
CA TYR A 242 9.54 10.00 28.89
C TYR A 242 9.11 9.11 30.05
N SER A 243 9.21 7.79 29.86
CA SER A 243 8.74 6.80 30.82
C SER A 243 9.89 5.85 31.20
N PRO A 244 10.02 5.47 32.49
CA PRO A 244 10.94 4.42 32.89
C PRO A 244 10.40 3.03 32.49
N VAL A 245 11.31 2.08 32.35
CA VAL A 245 10.98 0.68 32.05
C VAL A 245 11.16 -0.13 33.33
N ILE A 246 10.09 -0.77 33.80
CA ILE A 246 10.04 -1.48 35.08
C ILE A 246 10.03 -2.99 34.85
N TYR A 247 10.80 -3.72 35.65
CA TYR A 247 10.83 -5.19 35.62
C TYR A 247 9.50 -5.78 36.13
N ASP A 248 8.96 -6.77 35.41
CA ASP A 248 7.66 -7.39 35.74
C ASP A 248 7.72 -8.42 36.87
N GLY A 249 8.92 -8.73 37.39
CA GLY A 249 9.12 -9.74 38.42
C GLY A 249 9.43 -11.13 37.89
N THR A 250 9.40 -11.35 36.57
CA THR A 250 9.57 -12.66 35.94
C THR A 250 10.67 -12.71 34.90
N THR A 251 10.54 -11.98 33.78
CA THR A 251 11.46 -12.10 32.64
C THR A 251 11.51 -10.82 31.81
N TYR A 252 10.38 -10.12 31.66
CA TYR A 252 10.28 -8.95 30.81
C TYR A 252 10.16 -7.67 31.61
N HIS A 253 10.17 -6.55 30.88
CA HIS A 253 9.89 -5.25 31.43
C HIS A 253 8.67 -4.64 30.74
N TYR A 254 8.07 -3.64 31.38
CA TYR A 254 6.90 -2.95 30.90
C TYR A 254 6.95 -1.46 31.23
N VAL A 255 6.07 -0.70 30.58
CA VAL A 255 5.92 0.74 30.80
C VAL A 255 4.73 0.99 31.73
N PRO A 256 4.96 1.59 32.91
CA PRO A 256 3.95 1.72 33.95
C PRO A 256 3.02 2.93 33.72
N TRP A 257 2.24 2.93 32.63
CA TRP A 257 1.30 4.03 32.36
C TRP A 257 0.07 4.06 33.29
N TYR A 258 -0.21 2.98 34.03
CA TYR A 258 -1.32 2.87 35.00
C TYR A 258 -2.61 3.57 34.52
N ASN A 259 -3.03 4.64 35.19
CA ASN A 259 -4.25 5.39 34.89
C ASN A 259 -4.05 6.55 33.90
N THR A 260 -2.79 6.93 33.61
CA THR A 260 -2.45 8.04 32.71
C THR A 260 -2.03 7.49 31.35
N LYS A 261 -3.00 7.25 30.47
CA LYS A 261 -2.74 6.73 29.12
C LYS A 261 -2.23 7.86 28.21
N PRO A 262 -1.00 7.77 27.66
CA PRO A 262 -0.50 8.78 26.74
C PRO A 262 -1.36 8.81 25.47
N VAL A 263 -1.63 10.03 24.98
CA VAL A 263 -2.31 10.27 23.71
C VAL A 263 -1.41 11.14 22.84
N VAL A 264 -1.24 10.72 21.59
CA VAL A 264 -0.46 11.44 20.59
C VAL A 264 -1.40 11.83 19.45
N ALA A 265 -1.36 13.10 19.05
CA ALA A 265 -2.21 13.64 18.00
C ALA A 265 -1.36 14.35 16.94
N VAL A 266 -1.42 13.87 15.71
CA VAL A 266 -0.70 14.43 14.56
C VAL A 266 -1.71 14.94 13.54
N THR A 267 -1.56 16.19 13.12
CA THR A 267 -2.36 16.76 12.02
C THR A 267 -1.51 16.84 10.76
N SER A 268 -2.10 16.46 9.64
CA SER A 268 -1.40 16.35 8.35
C SER A 268 -2.34 16.68 7.20
N ASN A 269 -1.81 16.98 6.01
CA ASN A 269 -2.61 17.38 4.85
C ASN A 269 -2.36 16.43 3.68
N TRP A 270 -3.40 15.74 3.21
CA TRP A 270 -3.29 14.73 2.15
C TRP A 270 -4.47 14.79 1.19
N GLU A 271 -4.29 14.24 0.00
CA GLU A 271 -5.35 13.98 -0.95
C GLU A 271 -6.45 13.06 -0.39
N ASP A 272 -7.68 13.28 -0.86
CA ASP A 272 -8.83 12.49 -0.44
C ASP A 272 -8.90 11.16 -1.20
N VAL A 273 -8.47 10.10 -0.52
CA VAL A 273 -8.58 8.73 -1.01
C VAL A 273 -9.77 7.96 -0.45
N GLY A 274 -10.71 8.63 0.23
CA GLY A 274 -11.81 7.97 0.94
C GLY A 274 -12.61 7.03 0.04
N PHE A 275 -12.88 7.43 -1.21
CA PHE A 275 -13.61 6.59 -2.17
C PHE A 275 -12.86 5.30 -2.55
N ARG A 276 -11.53 5.36 -2.71
CA ARG A 276 -10.68 4.17 -2.98
C ARG A 276 -10.65 3.27 -1.76
N MET A 277 -10.44 3.86 -0.58
CA MET A 277 -10.30 3.12 0.68
C MET A 277 -11.62 2.47 1.12
N ASN A 278 -12.76 3.13 0.91
CA ASN A 278 -14.08 2.55 1.16
C ASN A 278 -14.29 1.28 0.31
N CYS A 279 -13.96 1.34 -0.98
CA CYS A 279 -14.03 0.19 -1.88
C CYS A 279 -13.10 -0.95 -1.39
N LEU A 280 -11.86 -0.61 -1.02
CA LEU A 280 -10.87 -1.58 -0.53
C LEU A 280 -11.32 -2.26 0.77
N ASN A 281 -11.83 -1.48 1.73
CA ASN A 281 -12.29 -1.98 3.02
C ASN A 281 -13.47 -2.94 2.88
N LEU A 282 -14.43 -2.65 1.99
CA LEU A 282 -15.54 -3.57 1.69
C LEU A 282 -15.03 -4.91 1.14
N LEU A 283 -14.08 -4.90 0.20
CA LEU A 283 -13.49 -6.12 -0.36
C LEU A 283 -12.72 -6.93 0.69
N HIS A 284 -12.01 -6.25 1.60
CA HIS A 284 -11.33 -6.93 2.70
C HIS A 284 -12.29 -7.62 3.65
N ILE A 285 -13.46 -7.05 3.92
CA ILE A 285 -14.49 -7.69 4.76
C ILE A 285 -14.98 -8.98 4.09
N THR A 286 -15.32 -8.92 2.80
CA THR A 286 -15.73 -10.11 2.03
C THR A 286 -14.64 -11.18 2.04
N ARG A 287 -13.38 -10.79 1.81
CA ARG A 287 -12.22 -11.70 1.85
C ARG A 287 -12.04 -12.33 3.21
N ASP A 288 -12.07 -11.54 4.28
CA ASP A 288 -11.81 -12.03 5.64
C ASP A 288 -12.88 -13.01 6.08
N ARG A 289 -14.17 -12.72 5.82
CA ARG A 289 -15.27 -13.64 6.10
C ARG A 289 -15.16 -14.93 5.29
N LEU A 290 -14.86 -14.82 3.99
CA LEU A 290 -14.63 -16.00 3.13
C LEU A 290 -13.46 -16.84 3.63
N LYS A 291 -12.34 -16.21 4.01
CA LYS A 291 -11.15 -16.89 4.55
C LYS A 291 -11.47 -17.59 5.88
N THR A 292 -12.12 -16.91 6.82
CA THR A 292 -12.54 -17.51 8.09
C THR A 292 -13.45 -18.71 7.87
N ASN A 293 -14.46 -18.59 7.00
CA ASN A 293 -15.34 -19.71 6.71
C ASN A 293 -14.62 -20.88 6.03
N LEU A 294 -13.68 -20.59 5.13
CA LEU A 294 -12.83 -21.58 4.48
C LEU A 294 -11.93 -22.30 5.50
N ASP A 295 -11.35 -21.59 6.45
CA ASP A 295 -10.48 -22.19 7.47
C ASP A 295 -11.28 -23.06 8.45
N ILE A 296 -12.52 -22.68 8.78
CA ILE A 296 -13.46 -23.53 9.52
C ILE A 296 -13.78 -24.78 8.70
N LEU A 297 -14.09 -24.65 7.40
CA LEU A 297 -14.36 -25.81 6.52
C LEU A 297 -13.16 -26.78 6.46
N LYS A 298 -11.93 -26.27 6.41
CA LYS A 298 -10.72 -27.11 6.44
C LYS A 298 -10.53 -27.82 7.78
N SER A 299 -11.01 -27.23 8.88
CA SER A 299 -10.88 -27.80 10.23
C SER A 299 -11.77 -29.04 10.43
N ILE A 300 -12.88 -29.13 9.71
CA ILE A 300 -13.82 -30.26 9.75
C ILE A 300 -13.26 -31.39 8.89
N ARG A 301 -12.63 -32.39 9.52
CA ARG A 301 -11.97 -33.51 8.82
C ARG A 301 -12.94 -34.61 8.38
N ASN A 302 -14.06 -34.76 9.08
CA ASN A 302 -15.01 -35.85 8.83
C ASN A 302 -15.99 -35.46 7.72
N PRO A 303 -15.97 -36.12 6.55
CA PRO A 303 -16.86 -35.78 5.43
C PRO A 303 -18.34 -36.11 5.69
N ARG A 304 -18.65 -36.89 6.73
CA ARG A 304 -20.03 -37.24 7.13
C ARG A 304 -20.58 -36.34 8.24
N ASP A 305 -19.82 -35.35 8.70
CA ASP A 305 -20.25 -34.45 9.75
C ASP A 305 -21.35 -33.50 9.24
N PRO A 306 -22.54 -33.45 9.87
CA PRO A 306 -23.59 -32.51 9.49
C PRO A 306 -23.15 -31.04 9.60
N ALA A 307 -22.17 -30.73 10.45
CA ALA A 307 -21.60 -29.38 10.59
C ALA A 307 -20.91 -28.90 9.30
N LEU A 308 -20.42 -29.83 8.47
CA LEU A 308 -19.77 -29.50 7.20
C LEU A 308 -20.74 -28.82 6.22
N LEU A 309 -21.94 -29.40 6.07
CA LEU A 309 -22.98 -28.86 5.20
C LEU A 309 -23.52 -27.54 5.75
N GLN A 310 -23.76 -27.44 7.06
CA GLN A 310 -24.20 -26.19 7.68
C GLN A 310 -23.18 -25.06 7.49
N GLN A 311 -21.89 -25.35 7.65
CA GLN A 311 -20.83 -24.37 7.44
C GLN A 311 -20.70 -23.96 5.96
N TRP A 312 -20.94 -24.88 5.03
CA TRP A 312 -20.98 -24.57 3.59
C TRP A 312 -22.15 -23.66 3.23
N GLU A 313 -23.36 -23.98 3.69
CA GLU A 313 -24.55 -23.13 3.48
C GLU A 313 -24.37 -21.74 4.07
N LYS A 314 -23.78 -21.65 5.28
CA LYS A 314 -23.40 -20.39 5.90
C LYS A 314 -22.43 -19.61 5.00
N LEU A 315 -21.37 -20.24 4.52
CA LEU A 315 -20.39 -19.61 3.61
C LEU A 315 -21.09 -19.04 2.37
N LEU A 316 -21.94 -19.82 1.71
CA LEU A 316 -22.65 -19.39 0.50
C LEU A 316 -23.56 -18.19 0.77
N LYS A 317 -24.33 -18.24 1.87
CA LYS A 317 -25.22 -17.14 2.26
C LYS A 317 -24.44 -15.85 2.54
N GLU A 318 -23.38 -15.94 3.34
CA GLU A 318 -22.56 -14.77 3.70
C GLU A 318 -21.85 -14.19 2.47
N LEU A 319 -21.30 -15.05 1.59
CA LEU A 319 -20.65 -14.61 0.36
C LEU A 319 -21.64 -13.90 -0.58
N GLN A 320 -22.85 -14.42 -0.74
CA GLN A 320 -23.89 -13.76 -1.53
C GLN A 320 -24.30 -12.40 -0.94
N GLU A 321 -24.48 -12.31 0.38
CA GLU A 321 -24.81 -11.06 1.05
C GLU A 321 -23.71 -10.02 0.87
N ASP A 322 -22.44 -10.42 1.03
CA ASP A 322 -21.29 -9.53 0.89
C ASP A 322 -21.10 -9.07 -0.55
N CYS A 323 -21.21 -9.97 -1.54
CA CYS A 323 -21.04 -9.65 -2.96
C CYS A 323 -22.19 -8.81 -3.54
N ARG A 324 -23.39 -8.83 -2.94
CA ARG A 324 -24.51 -7.98 -3.37
C ARG A 324 -24.40 -6.53 -2.88
N ARG A 325 -23.51 -6.24 -1.94
CA ARG A 325 -23.30 -4.87 -1.47
C ARG A 325 -22.67 -4.03 -2.59
N PRO A 326 -23.25 -2.88 -2.95
CA PRO A 326 -22.71 -2.06 -4.02
C PRO A 326 -21.37 -1.45 -3.60
N LEU A 327 -20.36 -1.55 -4.47
CA LEU A 327 -19.14 -0.78 -4.34
C LEU A 327 -19.41 0.69 -4.68
N PRO A 328 -18.71 1.65 -4.05
CA PRO A 328 -18.82 3.07 -4.40
C PRO A 328 -18.62 3.29 -5.91
N CYS A 329 -19.57 3.94 -6.58
CA CYS A 329 -19.51 4.18 -8.02
C CYS A 329 -18.34 5.13 -8.37
N MET A 330 -17.46 4.70 -9.28
CA MET A 330 -16.33 5.51 -9.72
C MET A 330 -16.64 6.40 -10.94
N THR A 331 -17.78 6.18 -11.61
CA THR A 331 -18.21 6.98 -12.76
C THR A 331 -18.67 8.38 -12.34
N ASP A 332 -19.35 8.46 -11.19
CA ASP A 332 -19.90 9.71 -10.67
C ASP A 332 -18.88 10.49 -9.83
N GLN A 333 -17.71 9.91 -9.57
CA GLN A 333 -16.67 10.51 -8.74
C GLN A 333 -15.76 11.39 -9.61
N PRO A 334 -15.80 12.74 -9.44
CA PRO A 334 -15.06 13.65 -10.32
C PRO A 334 -13.54 13.50 -10.24
N ARG A 335 -13.02 12.94 -9.14
CA ARG A 335 -11.57 12.72 -8.92
C ARG A 335 -11.09 11.32 -9.31
N ALA A 336 -11.98 10.42 -9.72
CA ALA A 336 -11.61 9.07 -10.11
C ALA A 336 -10.87 9.07 -11.44
N ASN A 337 -9.70 8.42 -11.47
CA ASN A 337 -8.89 8.30 -12.66
C ASN A 337 -9.23 7.03 -13.47
N SER A 338 -8.52 6.83 -14.58
CA SER A 338 -8.75 5.70 -15.49
C SER A 338 -8.60 4.35 -14.79
N LEU A 339 -7.57 4.20 -13.94
CA LEU A 339 -7.35 2.96 -13.19
C LEU A 339 -8.47 2.72 -12.16
N ASP A 340 -8.94 3.77 -11.47
CA ASP A 340 -10.05 3.68 -10.52
C ASP A 340 -11.31 3.09 -11.20
N ARG A 341 -11.65 3.59 -12.40
CA ARG A 341 -12.81 3.11 -13.18
C ARG A 341 -12.63 1.67 -13.65
N ASN A 342 -11.47 1.35 -14.22
CA ASN A 342 -11.16 -0.01 -14.71
C ASN A 342 -11.21 -1.03 -13.56
N LYS A 343 -10.60 -0.71 -12.41
CA LYS A 343 -10.61 -1.59 -11.24
C LYS A 343 -11.99 -1.72 -10.63
N TRP A 344 -12.77 -0.64 -10.57
CA TRP A 344 -14.15 -0.71 -10.11
C TRP A 344 -15.01 -1.61 -11.01
N GLN A 345 -14.87 -1.54 -12.34
CA GLN A 345 -15.57 -2.43 -13.26
C GLN A 345 -15.17 -3.90 -13.03
N LEU A 346 -13.87 -4.19 -12.98
CA LEU A 346 -13.33 -5.53 -12.69
C LEU A 346 -13.84 -6.08 -11.35
N ARG A 347 -13.72 -5.31 -10.28
CA ARG A 347 -14.16 -5.71 -8.93
C ARG A 347 -15.67 -5.92 -8.86
N SER A 348 -16.46 -5.01 -9.45
CA SER A 348 -17.92 -5.11 -9.47
C SER A 348 -18.39 -6.35 -10.25
N GLN A 349 -17.81 -6.63 -11.42
CA GLN A 349 -18.14 -7.81 -12.21
C GLN A 349 -17.72 -9.11 -11.51
N LEU A 350 -16.53 -9.14 -10.90
CA LEU A 350 -16.08 -10.30 -10.13
C LEU A 350 -17.04 -10.60 -8.96
N LEU A 351 -17.46 -9.58 -8.21
CA LEU A 351 -18.41 -9.77 -7.10
C LEU A 351 -19.76 -10.30 -7.60
N GLN A 352 -20.29 -9.75 -8.70
CA GLN A 352 -21.52 -10.26 -9.32
C GLN A 352 -21.39 -11.73 -9.73
N GLN A 353 -20.26 -12.10 -10.34
CA GLN A 353 -19.99 -13.47 -10.73
C GLN A 353 -19.85 -14.40 -9.51
N LEU A 354 -19.12 -13.98 -8.47
CA LEU A 354 -19.00 -14.73 -7.22
C LEU A 354 -20.36 -14.94 -6.55
N ALA A 355 -21.22 -13.93 -6.54
CA ALA A 355 -22.58 -14.05 -6.02
C ALA A 355 -23.42 -15.07 -6.81
N GLN A 356 -23.30 -15.08 -8.14
CA GLN A 356 -24.00 -16.04 -8.99
C GLN A 356 -23.47 -17.47 -8.80
N MET A 357 -22.14 -17.65 -8.81
CA MET A 357 -21.52 -18.94 -8.55
C MET A 357 -21.90 -19.48 -7.17
N ALA A 358 -21.92 -18.62 -6.14
CA ALA A 358 -22.35 -19.01 -4.80
C ALA A 358 -23.84 -19.39 -4.72
N LYS A 359 -24.68 -18.90 -5.64
CA LYS A 359 -26.10 -19.26 -5.73
C LYS A 359 -26.32 -20.65 -6.34
N GLU A 360 -25.48 -21.01 -7.31
CA GLU A 360 -25.57 -22.27 -8.06
C GLU A 360 -24.68 -23.39 -7.49
N ALA A 361 -23.82 -23.05 -6.53
CA ALA A 361 -22.82 -23.96 -6.00
C ALA A 361 -23.44 -25.16 -5.28
N LYS A 362 -23.11 -26.36 -5.77
CA LYS A 362 -23.44 -27.63 -5.13
C LYS A 362 -22.38 -27.97 -4.07
N PRO A 363 -22.70 -28.76 -3.03
CA PRO A 363 -21.76 -29.18 -1.98
C PRO A 363 -20.77 -30.25 -2.48
N VAL A 364 -20.07 -29.98 -3.58
CA VAL A 364 -19.06 -30.84 -4.20
C VAL A 364 -17.74 -30.09 -4.19
N ASN A 365 -16.67 -30.73 -3.71
CA ASN A 365 -15.33 -30.13 -3.58
C ASN A 365 -15.36 -28.74 -2.91
N MET A 366 -16.12 -28.60 -1.82
CA MET A 366 -16.42 -27.33 -1.15
C MET A 366 -15.16 -26.50 -0.83
N VAL A 367 -14.12 -27.16 -0.30
CA VAL A 367 -12.85 -26.52 0.04
C VAL A 367 -12.12 -26.03 -1.22
N GLY A 368 -12.08 -26.82 -2.29
CA GLY A 368 -11.45 -26.42 -3.56
C GLY A 368 -12.14 -25.22 -4.18
N THR A 369 -13.48 -25.25 -4.22
CA THR A 369 -14.30 -24.16 -4.75
C THR A 369 -14.11 -22.86 -3.95
N ALA A 370 -14.16 -22.92 -2.62
CA ALA A 370 -13.95 -21.74 -1.77
C ALA A 370 -12.51 -21.21 -1.84
N LYS A 371 -11.50 -22.08 -1.98
CA LYS A 371 -10.10 -21.68 -2.22
C LYS A 371 -9.96 -20.90 -3.53
N GLU A 372 -10.59 -21.37 -4.60
CA GLU A 372 -10.57 -20.73 -5.91
C GLU A 372 -11.23 -19.34 -5.85
N TRP A 373 -12.40 -19.22 -5.21
CA TRP A 373 -13.04 -17.92 -5.01
C TRP A 373 -12.19 -16.95 -4.21
N LEU A 374 -11.53 -17.43 -3.15
CA LEU A 374 -10.62 -16.62 -2.34
C LEU A 374 -9.39 -16.18 -3.16
N HIS A 375 -8.86 -17.06 -4.01
CA HIS A 375 -7.74 -16.75 -4.90
C HIS A 375 -8.11 -15.61 -5.87
N ARG A 376 -9.25 -15.71 -6.56
CA ARG A 376 -9.73 -14.64 -7.47
C ARG A 376 -9.96 -13.32 -6.76
N LEU A 377 -10.56 -13.37 -5.56
CA LEU A 377 -10.79 -12.17 -4.78
C LEU A 377 -9.48 -11.50 -4.33
N ASN A 378 -8.49 -12.30 -3.92
CA ASN A 378 -7.17 -11.80 -3.54
C ASN A 378 -6.41 -11.16 -4.71
N ALA A 379 -6.65 -11.59 -5.96
CA ALA A 379 -6.00 -11.02 -7.13
C ALA A 379 -6.42 -9.55 -7.37
N VAL A 380 -7.67 -9.18 -7.08
CA VAL A 380 -8.21 -7.84 -7.39
C VAL A 380 -8.21 -6.84 -6.21
N ILE A 381 -7.86 -7.31 -5.01
CA ILE A 381 -7.80 -6.50 -3.80
C ILE A 381 -6.69 -5.45 -3.81
N PRO A 382 -5.43 -5.75 -4.19
CA PRO A 382 -4.32 -4.81 -4.07
C PRO A 382 -4.64 -3.42 -4.63
N GLU A 383 -4.31 -2.37 -3.89
CA GLU A 383 -4.58 -0.98 -4.26
C GLU A 383 -3.27 -0.18 -4.43
N PRO A 384 -2.76 0.01 -5.66
CA PRO A 384 -1.52 0.75 -5.86
C PRO A 384 -1.70 2.26 -5.65
N GLN A 385 -2.94 2.78 -5.60
CA GLN A 385 -3.24 4.21 -5.47
C GLN A 385 -3.67 4.62 -4.05
N GLU A 386 -3.08 4.02 -3.01
CA GLU A 386 -3.35 4.37 -1.60
C GLU A 386 -2.94 5.80 -1.25
N SER A 387 -1.83 6.27 -1.84
CA SER A 387 -1.21 7.60 -1.78
C SER A 387 -0.87 8.18 -0.39
N LEU A 388 -1.60 7.82 0.67
CA LEU A 388 -1.32 8.14 2.07
C LEU A 388 -0.08 7.39 2.58
N PRO A 389 0.87 8.09 3.23
CA PRO A 389 1.95 7.42 3.95
C PRO A 389 1.43 6.61 5.13
N ASP A 390 2.15 5.54 5.48
CA ASP A 390 1.81 4.76 6.67
C ASP A 390 2.07 5.55 7.96
N VAL A 391 1.38 5.13 9.02
CA VAL A 391 1.69 5.54 10.38
C VAL A 391 2.90 4.76 10.88
N LEU A 392 3.94 5.49 11.29
CA LEU A 392 5.13 4.93 11.91
C LEU A 392 5.14 5.26 13.41
N ILE A 393 5.23 4.22 14.24
CA ILE A 393 5.43 4.35 15.68
C ILE A 393 6.87 3.94 15.98
N TRP A 394 7.69 4.88 16.42
CA TRP A 394 9.07 4.64 16.83
C TRP A 394 9.18 4.55 18.35
N LEU A 395 9.91 3.56 18.84
CA LEU A 395 10.44 3.53 20.20
C LEU A 395 11.77 4.25 20.22
N MET A 396 11.88 5.24 21.10
CA MET A 396 13.04 6.11 21.27
C MET A 396 13.73 5.83 22.60
N SER A 397 15.06 5.75 22.58
CA SER A 397 15.92 5.72 23.77
C SER A 397 17.14 6.60 23.50
N ARG A 398 17.53 7.46 24.46
CA ARG A 398 18.63 8.44 24.28
C ARG A 398 18.53 9.25 22.97
N GLN A 399 17.31 9.66 22.60
CA GLN A 399 17.00 10.37 21.34
C GLN A 399 17.30 9.57 20.05
N GLN A 400 17.55 8.26 20.15
CA GLN A 400 17.75 7.37 19.01
C GLN A 400 16.55 6.44 18.81
N ARG A 401 16.23 6.14 17.54
CA ARG A 401 15.19 5.20 17.12
C ARG A 401 15.69 3.76 17.31
N VAL A 402 15.15 3.04 18.29
CA VAL A 402 15.60 1.68 18.63
C VAL A 402 14.67 0.58 18.10
N ALA A 403 13.38 0.85 17.98
CA ALA A 403 12.40 -0.08 17.40
C ALA A 403 11.29 0.69 16.70
N TYR A 404 10.52 0.02 15.84
CA TYR A 404 9.42 0.64 15.11
C TYR A 404 8.25 -0.32 14.90
N ALA A 405 7.09 0.25 14.63
CA ALA A 405 5.98 -0.42 13.99
C ALA A 405 5.45 0.42 12.84
N ARG A 406 5.03 -0.27 11.78
CA ARG A 406 4.43 0.33 10.59
C ARG A 406 2.97 -0.11 10.50
N VAL A 407 2.06 0.85 10.43
CA VAL A 407 0.62 0.62 10.35
C VAL A 407 0.10 1.28 9.08
N PRO A 408 -0.40 0.51 8.08
CA PRO A 408 -0.95 1.11 6.87
C PRO A 408 -2.12 2.03 7.18
N ALA A 409 -2.08 3.24 6.63
CA ALA A 409 -3.03 4.30 6.97
C ALA A 409 -4.49 3.89 6.71
N HIS A 410 -4.74 3.15 5.61
CA HIS A 410 -6.08 2.69 5.25
C HIS A 410 -6.71 1.77 6.31
N THR A 411 -5.92 1.07 7.12
CA THR A 411 -6.42 0.14 8.15
C THR A 411 -6.98 0.84 9.38
N VAL A 412 -6.62 2.11 9.59
CA VAL A 412 -7.06 2.95 10.72
C VAL A 412 -7.85 4.18 10.25
N LEU A 413 -8.11 4.30 8.95
CA LEU A 413 -8.84 5.40 8.34
C LEU A 413 -10.34 5.32 8.66
N PHE A 414 -10.89 6.41 9.17
CA PHE A 414 -12.31 6.59 9.43
C PHE A 414 -13.04 7.01 8.15
N SER A 415 -14.23 6.43 7.96
CA SER A 415 -15.11 6.77 6.85
C SER A 415 -16.50 7.16 7.36
N PRO A 416 -17.06 8.31 6.93
CA PRO A 416 -18.42 8.70 7.29
C PRO A 416 -19.49 7.79 6.67
N ALA A 417 -19.14 6.98 5.66
CA ALA A 417 -20.04 5.98 5.06
C ALA A 417 -20.35 4.79 5.98
N GLY A 418 -19.70 4.71 7.14
CA GLY A 418 -20.02 3.77 8.21
C GLY A 418 -18.90 2.76 8.52
N PRO A 419 -19.14 1.86 9.49
CA PRO A 419 -18.12 0.95 10.01
C PRO A 419 -17.53 -0.01 8.99
N LEU A 420 -18.32 -0.43 7.99
CA LEU A 420 -17.88 -1.35 6.93
C LEU A 420 -16.97 -0.66 5.90
N SER A 421 -17.05 0.67 5.80
CA SER A 421 -16.20 1.46 4.91
C SER A 421 -14.96 2.01 5.63
N SER A 422 -14.95 1.98 6.96
CA SER A 422 -13.80 2.36 7.77
C SER A 422 -12.76 1.25 7.79
N GLY A 423 -11.51 1.63 8.02
CA GLY A 423 -10.41 0.70 8.18
C GLY A 423 -10.70 -0.32 9.27
N LYS A 424 -10.30 -1.57 9.04
CA LYS A 424 -10.60 -2.73 9.91
C LYS A 424 -10.33 -2.46 11.40
N PHE A 425 -9.30 -1.66 11.68
CA PHE A 425 -8.83 -1.37 13.03
C PHE A 425 -9.04 0.07 13.49
N CYS A 426 -9.76 0.88 12.70
CA CYS A 426 -10.14 2.24 13.08
C CYS A 426 -10.91 2.21 14.41
N GLY A 427 -10.41 2.93 15.43
CA GLY A 427 -11.02 3.03 16.76
C GLY A 427 -11.00 1.72 17.57
N LYS A 428 -10.29 0.68 17.13
CA LYS A 428 -10.19 -0.60 17.83
C LYS A 428 -8.83 -0.76 18.51
N ILE A 429 -8.84 -1.47 19.63
CA ILE A 429 -7.62 -1.84 20.34
C ILE A 429 -6.86 -2.89 19.52
N GLN A 430 -5.61 -2.60 19.23
CA GLN A 430 -4.68 -3.47 18.51
C GLN A 430 -3.48 -3.81 19.37
N ASN A 431 -2.99 -5.03 19.22
CA ASN A 431 -1.70 -5.46 19.76
C ASN A 431 -0.69 -5.45 18.61
N ILE A 432 0.30 -4.57 18.69
CA ILE A 432 1.31 -4.37 17.66
C ILE A 432 2.66 -4.78 18.23
N LEU A 433 3.32 -5.71 17.53
CA LEU A 433 4.68 -6.11 17.88
C LEU A 433 5.67 -5.18 17.18
N LEU A 434 6.54 -4.54 17.96
CA LEU A 434 7.60 -3.69 17.42
C LEU A 434 8.68 -4.54 16.75
N GLN A 435 9.46 -3.92 15.87
CA GLN A 435 10.56 -4.54 15.11
C GLN A 435 11.83 -3.69 15.23
N TYR A 436 13.00 -4.32 15.22
CA TYR A 436 14.28 -3.60 15.18
C TYR A 436 14.55 -3.07 13.76
N PRO A 437 15.05 -1.82 13.60
CA PRO A 437 15.29 -1.22 12.29
C PRO A 437 16.38 -1.94 11.45
N GLU A 438 17.35 -2.56 12.11
CA GLU A 438 18.51 -3.22 11.46
C GLU A 438 18.38 -4.75 11.45
N GLY A 439 17.26 -5.29 11.95
CA GLY A 439 17.02 -6.73 12.05
C GLY A 439 17.96 -7.49 12.99
N GLU A 440 18.76 -6.78 13.79
CA GLU A 440 19.45 -7.36 14.94
C GLU A 440 18.40 -7.91 15.92
N GLY A 441 18.44 -9.21 16.21
CA GLY A 441 17.44 -9.90 17.05
C GLY A 441 16.33 -10.60 16.24
N GLN A 442 16.71 -11.45 15.29
CA GLN A 442 15.81 -12.12 14.32
C GLN A 442 14.59 -12.82 14.95
N ASP A 443 14.70 -13.32 16.19
CA ASP A 443 13.62 -14.07 16.87
C ASP A 443 12.99 -13.36 18.09
N THR A 444 13.44 -12.16 18.45
CA THR A 444 12.97 -11.47 19.67
C THR A 444 12.32 -10.14 19.33
N PHE A 445 11.05 -9.97 19.71
CA PHE A 445 10.35 -8.70 19.52
C PHE A 445 10.76 -7.69 20.61
N PRO A 446 11.14 -6.45 20.27
CA PRO A 446 11.56 -5.43 21.24
C PRO A 446 10.47 -5.02 22.23
N ALA A 447 9.20 -5.04 21.82
CA ALA A 447 8.07 -4.78 22.70
C ALA A 447 6.75 -5.22 22.06
N SER A 448 5.76 -5.49 22.91
CA SER A 448 4.35 -5.64 22.54
C SER A 448 3.58 -4.40 22.99
N LEU A 449 3.05 -3.68 22.00
CA LEU A 449 2.38 -2.39 22.19
C LEU A 449 0.88 -2.53 21.99
N ARG A 450 0.07 -2.21 23.00
CA ARG A 450 -1.38 -2.11 22.86
C ARG A 450 -1.78 -0.66 22.60
N VAL A 451 -2.36 -0.39 21.44
CA VAL A 451 -2.78 0.96 21.01
C VAL A 451 -4.19 0.95 20.44
N CYS A 452 -4.87 2.08 20.54
CA CYS A 452 -6.06 2.40 19.76
C CYS A 452 -5.72 3.56 18.83
N MET A 453 -6.04 3.43 17.54
CA MET A 453 -5.69 4.41 16.53
C MET A 453 -6.91 4.83 15.73
N TRP A 454 -6.95 6.10 15.37
CA TRP A 454 -7.99 6.70 14.55
C TRP A 454 -7.35 7.74 13.62
N LEU A 455 -7.57 7.61 12.32
CA LEU A 455 -7.17 8.58 11.30
C LEU A 455 -8.42 9.07 10.58
N GLY A 456 -8.72 10.36 10.59
CA GLY A 456 -9.92 10.88 9.95
C GLY A 456 -9.72 12.27 9.37
N ASN A 457 -10.59 12.69 8.45
CA ASN A 457 -10.64 14.10 8.06
C ASN A 457 -11.14 14.91 9.27
N VAL A 458 -10.43 15.98 9.63
CA VAL A 458 -10.71 16.79 10.84
C VAL A 458 -12.10 17.45 10.84
N LYS A 459 -12.79 17.49 9.69
CA LYS A 459 -14.17 17.94 9.61
C LYS A 459 -15.18 16.97 10.26
N TYR A 460 -14.81 15.70 10.42
CA TYR A 460 -15.61 14.65 11.04
C TYR A 460 -14.96 14.22 12.35
#